data_AF-A0A7X9KXE2-F1
#
_entry.id   AF-A0A7X9KXE2-F1
#
_cell.length_a   1.000
_cell.length_b   1.000
_cell.length_c   1.000
_cell.angle_alpha   90.00
_cell.angle_beta   90.00
_cell.angle_gamma   90.00
#
_symmetry.space_group_name_H-M   'P 1'
#
loop_
_entity.id
_entity.type
_entity.pdbx_description
1 polymer ?
#
loop_
_entity_poly.entity_id
_entity_poly.type
_entity_poly.pdbx_seq_one_letter_code
_entity_poly.pdbx_strand_id
1 'polypeptide(L)'
;MLIPALIRRKAFKMLKKDWQTALLLSFFAEIFITILQVVVLRLINEDFIFTLMAGEIPVIDVSQSKLIVLLTILAILISPVLRLGSAEYFIKRYLGETPPLTMLFSQIKNYFKALALFVIRALIITLWSAVPLMAIFALINFRVLSGNAASFLSPIFILPGLFAFVRYFNSPFIMVNENKGVLESLKQSKNLVKKREFPMFSMLAYFMLLEFAATWILGIFDASPVISLILSQAVGLAIKAYYNISVAGMYCNLSNIDTINVEDITRNNPPQI
;
A
#
# COMPACT_ATOMS: atom_id res chain seq x y z
N MET A 1 17.17 15.99 9.36
CA MET A 1 17.10 14.52 9.47
C MET A 1 15.62 14.14 9.49
N LEU A 2 15.10 13.48 8.45
CA LEU A 2 13.70 13.06 8.43
C LEU A 2 13.60 11.83 9.34
N ILE A 3 12.83 11.90 10.42
CA ILE A 3 12.65 10.79 11.36
C ILE A 3 11.24 10.22 11.15
N PRO A 4 11.08 9.12 10.38
CA PRO A 4 9.77 8.51 10.11
C PRO A 4 8.94 8.24 11.37
N ALA A 5 9.60 7.91 12.48
CA ALA A 5 8.94 7.70 13.76
C ALA A 5 8.21 8.95 14.29
N LEU A 6 8.74 10.16 14.08
CA LEU A 6 8.06 11.40 14.51
C LEU A 6 6.83 11.68 13.65
N ILE A 7 6.95 11.47 12.33
CA ILE A 7 5.82 11.60 11.39
C ILE A 7 4.71 10.63 11.79
N ARG A 8 5.04 9.37 12.04
CA ARG A 8 4.09 8.36 12.53
C ARG A 8 3.39 8.77 13.83
N ARG A 9 4.14 9.31 14.80
CA ARG A 9 3.56 9.80 16.07
C ARG A 9 2.57 10.93 15.84
N LYS A 10 2.92 11.93 15.02
CA LYS A 10 2.00 13.03 14.66
C LYS A 10 0.78 12.50 13.91
N ALA A 11 0.99 11.63 12.92
CA ALA A 11 -0.06 11.03 12.13
C ALA A 11 -1.06 10.25 13.01
N PHE A 12 -0.58 9.49 13.99
CA PHE A 12 -1.43 8.79 14.96
C PHE A 12 -2.27 9.76 15.81
N LYS A 13 -1.70 10.89 16.27
CA LYS A 13 -2.45 11.93 17.00
C LYS A 13 -3.56 12.54 16.12
N MET A 14 -3.28 12.82 14.85
CA MET A 14 -4.27 13.37 13.92
C MET A 14 -5.36 12.36 13.57
N LEU A 15 -5.00 11.08 13.48
CA LEU A 15 -5.95 10.00 13.21
C LEU A 15 -6.95 9.82 14.36
N LYS A 16 -6.49 9.90 15.62
CA LYS A 16 -7.34 9.73 16.81
C LYS A 16 -8.56 10.65 16.85
N LYS A 17 -8.45 11.89 16.34
CA LYS A 17 -9.58 12.81 16.37
C LYS A 17 -10.67 12.54 15.31
N ASP A 18 -10.44 11.63 14.36
CA ASP A 18 -11.43 11.26 13.34
C ASP A 18 -11.22 9.82 12.83
N TRP A 19 -11.12 8.89 13.78
CA TRP A 19 -10.74 7.51 13.49
C TRP A 19 -11.82 6.78 12.66
N GLN A 20 -13.09 7.04 12.95
CA GLN A 20 -14.22 6.40 12.28
C GLN A 20 -14.25 6.71 10.78
N THR A 21 -14.16 7.99 10.42
CA THR A 21 -14.16 8.42 9.01
C THR A 21 -12.95 7.86 8.29
N ALA A 22 -11.77 7.88 8.91
CA ALA A 22 -10.55 7.35 8.30
C ALA A 22 -10.59 5.82 8.05
N LEU A 23 -11.23 5.06 8.94
CA LEU A 23 -11.48 3.63 8.73
C LEU A 23 -12.41 3.40 7.55
N LEU A 24 -13.57 4.07 7.52
CA LEU A 24 -14.53 3.95 6.42
C LEU A 24 -13.89 4.30 5.08
N LEU A 25 -13.09 5.37 5.05
CA LEU A 25 -12.44 5.83 3.83
C LEU A 25 -11.37 4.85 3.35
N SER A 26 -10.62 4.24 4.27
CA SER A 26 -9.66 3.18 3.95
C SER A 26 -10.36 1.91 3.44
N PHE A 27 -11.53 1.59 4.01
CA PHE A 27 -12.32 0.42 3.61
C PHE A 27 -12.88 0.62 2.20
N PHE A 28 -13.59 1.72 1.96
CA PHE A 28 -14.22 1.97 0.66
C PHE A 28 -13.20 2.23 -0.45
N ALA A 29 -12.02 2.78 -0.13
CA ALA A 29 -10.95 2.94 -1.13
C ALA A 29 -10.41 1.60 -1.66
N GLU A 30 -10.59 0.51 -0.93
CA GLU A 30 -10.06 -0.82 -1.29
C GLU A 30 -11.13 -1.93 -1.31
N ILE A 31 -12.42 -1.57 -1.28
CA ILE A 31 -13.52 -2.53 -1.11
C ILE A 31 -13.48 -3.68 -2.12
N PHE A 32 -13.17 -3.40 -3.39
CA PHE A 32 -13.07 -4.44 -4.42
C PHE A 32 -11.88 -5.38 -4.19
N ILE A 33 -10.78 -4.87 -3.66
CA ILE A 33 -9.60 -5.67 -3.31
C ILE A 33 -9.93 -6.55 -2.09
N THR A 34 -10.61 -5.99 -1.09
CA THR A 34 -11.06 -6.77 0.08
C THR A 34 -12.01 -7.88 -0.32
N ILE A 35 -13.02 -7.60 -1.16
CA ILE A 35 -13.95 -8.61 -1.66
C ILE A 35 -13.20 -9.68 -2.48
N LEU A 36 -12.29 -9.26 -3.37
CA LEU A 36 -11.47 -10.17 -4.16
C LEU A 36 -10.62 -11.10 -3.26
N GLN A 37 -10.00 -10.57 -2.22
CA GLN A 37 -9.22 -11.36 -1.26
C GLN A 37 -10.09 -12.38 -0.51
N VAL A 38 -11.27 -11.99 -0.04
CA VAL A 38 -12.20 -12.90 0.63
C VAL A 38 -12.67 -14.01 -0.31
N VAL A 39 -12.97 -13.67 -1.57
CA VAL A 39 -13.34 -14.66 -2.59
C VAL A 39 -12.18 -15.62 -2.83
N VAL A 40 -10.96 -15.11 -3.06
CA VAL A 40 -9.78 -15.95 -3.31
C VAL A 40 -9.45 -16.85 -2.11
N LEU A 41 -9.53 -16.34 -0.87
CA LEU A 41 -9.30 -17.15 0.33
C LEU A 41 -10.31 -18.29 0.46
N ARG A 42 -11.57 -18.09 0.03
CA ARG A 42 -12.56 -19.16 0.01
C ARG A 42 -12.27 -20.24 -1.04
N LEU A 43 -11.56 -19.87 -2.11
CA LEU A 43 -11.17 -20.78 -3.19
C LEU A 43 -9.94 -21.61 -2.85
N ILE A 44 -9.04 -21.05 -2.04
CA ILE A 44 -7.89 -21.76 -1.49
C ILE A 44 -8.40 -22.62 -0.32
N ASN A 45 -9.02 -23.76 -0.64
CA ASN A 45 -9.41 -24.78 0.33
C ASN A 45 -8.26 -25.76 0.61
N GLU A 46 -8.44 -26.66 1.58
CA GLU A 46 -7.43 -27.67 1.93
C GLU A 46 -7.06 -28.55 0.72
N ASP A 47 -8.05 -28.94 -0.09
CA ASP A 47 -7.83 -29.71 -1.32
C ASP A 47 -6.93 -28.96 -2.30
N PHE A 48 -7.19 -27.67 -2.54
CA PHE A 48 -6.38 -26.82 -3.42
C PHE A 48 -4.92 -26.79 -2.97
N ILE A 49 -4.68 -26.61 -1.67
CA ILE A 49 -3.32 -26.60 -1.11
C ILE A 49 -2.69 -27.98 -1.25
N PHE A 50 -3.42 -29.05 -0.94
CA PHE A 50 -2.90 -30.41 -1.01
C PHE A 50 -2.53 -30.82 -2.44
N THR A 51 -3.39 -30.52 -3.42
CA THR A 51 -3.13 -30.74 -4.86
C THR A 51 -1.89 -29.96 -5.31
N LEU A 52 -1.75 -28.70 -4.89
CA LEU A 52 -0.57 -27.89 -5.20
C LEU A 52 0.71 -28.48 -4.59
N MET A 53 0.64 -28.94 -3.33
CA MET A 53 1.74 -29.58 -2.61
C MET A 53 2.12 -30.94 -3.21
N ALA A 54 1.16 -31.64 -3.81
CA ALA A 54 1.38 -32.88 -4.56
C ALA A 54 2.00 -32.64 -5.95
N GLY A 55 2.19 -31.38 -6.36
CA GLY A 55 2.75 -31.02 -7.66
C GLY A 55 1.74 -31.09 -8.81
N GLU A 56 0.45 -31.20 -8.49
CA GLU A 56 -0.64 -31.23 -9.45
C GLU A 56 -1.22 -29.82 -9.69
N ILE A 57 -1.88 -29.64 -10.83
CA ILE A 57 -2.55 -28.37 -11.15
C ILE A 57 -3.97 -28.42 -10.57
N PRO A 58 -4.28 -27.61 -9.53
CA PRO A 58 -5.62 -27.60 -8.96
C PRO A 58 -6.64 -27.09 -9.98
N VAL A 59 -7.74 -27.83 -10.14
CA VAL A 59 -8.84 -27.43 -11.02
C VAL A 59 -9.70 -26.39 -10.30
N ILE A 60 -9.69 -25.16 -10.81
CA ILE A 60 -10.57 -24.09 -10.31
C ILE A 60 -11.86 -24.13 -11.13
N ASP A 61 -13.02 -24.10 -10.45
CA ASP A 61 -14.32 -24.04 -11.11
C ASP A 61 -14.41 -22.81 -12.06
N VAL A 62 -14.87 -23.07 -13.28
CA VAL A 62 -15.09 -22.06 -14.33
C VAL A 62 -16.05 -20.96 -13.87
N SER A 63 -17.04 -21.27 -13.02
CA SER A 63 -17.95 -20.26 -12.46
C SER A 63 -17.23 -19.29 -11.52
N GLN A 64 -16.36 -19.83 -10.66
CA GLN A 64 -15.60 -19.05 -9.67
C GLN A 64 -14.52 -18.17 -10.34
N SER A 65 -13.88 -18.68 -11.40
CA SER A 65 -12.90 -17.90 -12.17
C SER A 65 -13.51 -16.67 -12.84
N LYS A 66 -14.76 -16.75 -13.34
CA LYS A 66 -15.47 -15.59 -13.92
C LYS A 66 -15.69 -14.47 -12.91
N LEU A 67 -16.08 -14.81 -11.68
CA LEU A 67 -16.28 -13.82 -10.61
C LEU A 67 -14.97 -13.12 -10.24
N ILE A 68 -13.87 -13.87 -10.11
CA ILE A 68 -12.53 -13.31 -9.84
C ILE A 68 -12.12 -12.32 -10.94
N VAL A 69 -12.29 -12.70 -12.21
CA VAL A 69 -11.96 -11.83 -13.36
C VAL A 69 -12.78 -10.55 -13.33
N LEU A 70 -14.09 -10.66 -13.10
CA LEU A 70 -14.97 -9.49 -12.99
C LEU A 70 -14.54 -8.55 -11.85
N LEU A 71 -14.32 -9.09 -10.65
CA LEU A 71 -13.87 -8.30 -9.49
C LEU A 71 -12.50 -7.65 -9.73
N THR A 72 -11.60 -8.35 -10.42
CA THR A 72 -10.27 -7.82 -10.79
C THR A 72 -10.40 -6.64 -11.76
N ILE A 73 -11.25 -6.76 -12.78
CA ILE A 73 -11.53 -5.67 -13.72
C ILE A 73 -12.10 -4.46 -12.98
N LEU A 74 -13.10 -4.68 -12.11
CA LEU A 74 -13.69 -3.61 -11.30
C LEU A 74 -12.66 -2.95 -10.38
N ALA A 75 -11.80 -3.74 -9.73
CA ALA A 75 -10.74 -3.23 -8.87
C ALA A 75 -9.74 -2.37 -9.65
N ILE A 76 -9.32 -2.81 -10.84
CA ILE A 76 -8.40 -2.07 -11.70
C ILE A 76 -9.03 -0.75 -12.20
N LEU A 77 -10.31 -0.77 -12.57
CA LEU A 77 -10.99 0.39 -13.15
C LEU A 77 -11.40 1.41 -12.09
N ILE A 78 -11.86 0.99 -10.90
CA ILE A 78 -12.48 1.89 -9.92
C ILE A 78 -11.51 2.31 -8.82
N SER A 79 -10.65 1.41 -8.34
CA SER A 79 -9.75 1.71 -7.20
C SER A 79 -8.81 2.90 -7.43
N PRO A 80 -8.27 3.17 -8.63
CA PRO A 80 -7.37 4.31 -8.86
C PRO A 80 -7.96 5.65 -8.44
N VAL A 81 -9.23 5.90 -8.75
CA VAL A 81 -9.87 7.19 -8.46
C VAL A 81 -10.23 7.33 -6.99
N LEU A 82 -10.68 6.24 -6.36
CA LEU A 82 -10.96 6.20 -4.92
C LEU A 82 -9.68 6.35 -4.09
N ARG A 83 -8.57 5.74 -4.51
CA ARG A 83 -7.26 5.92 -3.90
C ARG A 83 -6.77 7.37 -4.00
N LEU A 84 -7.11 8.09 -5.06
CA LEU A 84 -6.77 9.50 -5.20
C LEU A 84 -7.58 10.39 -4.25
N GLY A 85 -8.89 10.16 -4.14
CA GLY A 85 -9.74 10.85 -3.15
C GLY A 85 -9.31 10.57 -1.72
N SER A 86 -8.92 9.31 -1.44
CA SER A 86 -8.30 8.91 -0.17
C SER A 86 -7.00 9.66 0.12
N ALA A 87 -6.10 9.76 -0.86
CA ALA A 87 -4.86 10.51 -0.71
C ALA A 87 -5.14 11.98 -0.34
N GLU A 88 -6.11 12.62 -0.98
CA GLU A 88 -6.50 14.00 -0.69
C GLU A 88 -7.06 14.16 0.74
N TYR A 89 -7.95 13.26 1.15
CA TYR A 89 -8.49 13.22 2.50
C TYR A 89 -7.37 13.12 3.55
N PHE A 90 -6.44 12.18 3.38
CA PHE A 90 -5.38 11.95 4.36
C PHE A 90 -4.35 13.07 4.42
N ILE A 91 -4.11 13.80 3.33
CA ILE A 91 -3.31 15.03 3.35
C ILE A 91 -3.99 16.07 4.25
N LYS A 92 -5.23 16.44 3.95
CA LYS A 92 -5.98 17.45 4.71
C LYS A 92 -6.12 17.07 6.18
N ARG A 93 -6.40 15.79 6.44
CA ARG A 93 -6.50 15.26 7.80
C ARG A 93 -5.18 15.37 8.56
N TYR A 94 -4.06 15.06 7.91
CA TYR A 94 -2.74 15.17 8.52
C TYR A 94 -2.38 16.64 8.85
N LEU A 95 -2.83 17.59 8.03
CA LEU A 95 -2.69 19.03 8.27
C LEU A 95 -3.64 19.57 9.37
N GLY A 96 -4.51 18.73 9.92
CA GLY A 96 -5.40 19.06 11.04
C GLY A 96 -6.83 19.42 10.63
N GLU A 97 -7.16 19.37 9.35
CA GLU A 97 -8.53 19.60 8.86
C GLU A 97 -9.45 18.41 9.17
N THR A 98 -10.77 18.63 9.10
CA THR A 98 -11.82 17.62 9.26
C THR A 98 -12.57 17.38 7.94
N PRO A 99 -11.92 16.76 6.94
CA PRO A 99 -12.55 16.50 5.66
C PRO A 99 -13.71 15.49 5.77
N PRO A 100 -14.79 15.63 4.98
CA PRO A 100 -15.91 14.70 5.01
C PRO A 100 -15.62 13.39 4.26
N LEU A 101 -16.39 12.33 4.55
CA LEU A 101 -16.30 11.04 3.85
C LEU A 101 -16.51 11.15 2.33
N THR A 102 -17.36 12.09 1.89
CA THR A 102 -17.66 12.34 0.47
C THR A 102 -16.43 12.72 -0.35
N MET A 103 -15.36 13.14 0.33
CA MET A 103 -14.07 13.43 -0.27
C MET A 103 -13.44 12.22 -0.97
N LEU A 104 -13.83 10.99 -0.61
CA LEU A 104 -13.45 9.79 -1.35
C LEU A 104 -13.75 9.90 -2.86
N PHE A 105 -14.82 10.61 -3.21
CA PHE A 105 -15.30 10.78 -4.57
C PHE A 105 -14.91 12.12 -5.20
N SER A 106 -14.14 12.97 -4.50
CA SER A 106 -13.74 14.31 -4.98
C SER A 106 -12.97 14.28 -6.31
N GLN A 107 -12.31 13.15 -6.56
CA GLN A 107 -11.41 12.95 -7.69
C GLN A 107 -12.04 12.23 -8.88
N ILE A 108 -13.34 11.94 -8.88
CA ILE A 108 -14.03 11.32 -10.02
C ILE A 108 -13.80 12.10 -11.32
N LYS A 109 -13.79 13.44 -11.25
CA LYS A 109 -13.50 14.31 -12.41
C LYS A 109 -12.13 14.06 -13.05
N ASN A 110 -11.17 13.53 -12.29
CA ASN A 110 -9.81 13.22 -12.72
C ASN A 110 -9.64 11.72 -13.05
N TYR A 111 -10.73 10.98 -13.27
CA TYR A 111 -10.74 9.53 -13.47
C TYR A 111 -9.65 9.02 -14.41
N PHE A 112 -9.60 9.52 -15.65
CA PHE A 112 -8.64 9.06 -16.65
C PHE A 112 -7.18 9.38 -16.26
N LYS A 113 -6.95 10.53 -15.60
CA LYS A 113 -5.63 10.87 -15.07
C LYS A 113 -5.23 9.92 -13.96
N ALA A 114 -6.16 9.58 -13.05
CA ALA A 114 -5.91 8.62 -11.99
C ALA A 114 -5.59 7.23 -12.57
N LEU A 115 -6.42 6.73 -13.48
CA LEU A 115 -6.20 5.44 -14.14
C LEU A 115 -4.83 5.40 -14.84
N ALA A 116 -4.52 6.40 -15.66
CA ALA A 116 -3.24 6.50 -16.35
C ALA A 116 -2.05 6.58 -15.38
N LEU A 117 -2.18 7.33 -14.27
CA LEU A 117 -1.16 7.42 -13.25
C LEU A 117 -0.85 6.06 -12.63
N PHE A 118 -1.87 5.33 -12.21
CA PHE A 118 -1.68 4.02 -11.58
C PHE A 118 -1.15 2.98 -12.58
N VAL A 119 -1.62 3.00 -13.84
CA VAL A 119 -1.12 2.10 -14.90
C VAL A 119 0.34 2.39 -15.23
N ILE A 120 0.71 3.64 -15.53
CA ILE A 120 2.09 4.01 -15.89
C ILE A 120 3.03 3.76 -14.72
N ARG A 121 2.61 4.10 -13.49
CA ARG A 121 3.37 3.79 -12.28
C ARG A 121 3.59 2.28 -12.13
N ALA A 122 2.55 1.48 -12.30
CA ALA A 122 2.64 0.02 -12.21
C ALA A 122 3.58 -0.55 -13.29
N LEU A 123 3.45 -0.11 -14.54
CA LEU A 123 4.34 -0.51 -15.63
C LEU A 123 5.80 -0.19 -15.32
N ILE A 124 6.11 1.02 -14.84
CA ILE A 124 7.48 1.39 -14.48
C ILE A 124 8.00 0.46 -13.37
N ILE A 125 7.24 0.26 -12.29
CA ILE A 125 7.66 -0.61 -11.18
C ILE A 125 7.90 -2.04 -11.68
N THR A 126 6.96 -2.59 -12.45
CA THR A 126 7.08 -3.94 -13.02
C THR A 126 8.27 -4.05 -13.96
N LEU A 127 8.58 -3.03 -14.77
CA LEU A 127 9.76 -3.04 -15.64
C LEU A 127 11.06 -3.14 -14.83
N TRP A 128 11.16 -2.37 -13.74
CA TRP A 128 12.32 -2.41 -12.84
C TRP A 128 12.41 -3.72 -12.06
N SER A 129 11.28 -4.39 -11.80
CA SER A 129 11.24 -5.72 -11.18
C SER A 129 11.51 -6.86 -12.18
N ALA A 130 11.15 -6.68 -13.46
CA ALA A 130 11.25 -7.71 -14.49
C ALA A 130 12.70 -7.96 -14.94
N VAL A 131 13.54 -6.93 -14.99
CA VAL A 131 14.96 -7.06 -15.38
C VAL A 131 15.73 -8.04 -14.45
N PRO A 132 15.64 -7.91 -13.11
CA PRO A 132 16.19 -8.91 -12.18
C PRO A 132 15.60 -10.31 -12.37
N LEU A 133 14.29 -10.41 -12.59
CA LEU A 133 13.57 -11.68 -12.80
C LEU A 133 14.05 -12.40 -14.07
N MET A 134 14.26 -11.68 -15.18
CA MET A 134 14.84 -12.25 -16.40
C MET A 134 16.29 -12.69 -16.20
N ALA A 135 17.08 -11.95 -15.42
CA ALA A 135 18.44 -12.36 -15.07
C ALA A 135 18.45 -13.66 -14.24
N ILE A 136 17.53 -13.82 -13.28
CA ILE A 136 17.35 -15.06 -12.53
C ILE A 136 16.96 -16.21 -13.47
N PHE A 137 15.96 -16.00 -14.33
CA PHE A 137 15.51 -17.03 -15.26
C PHE A 137 16.64 -17.47 -16.20
N ALA A 138 17.45 -16.52 -16.69
CA ALA A 138 18.63 -16.83 -17.47
C ALA A 138 19.68 -17.63 -16.67
N LEU A 139 19.98 -17.23 -15.43
CA LEU A 139 20.94 -17.92 -14.56
C LEU A 139 20.52 -19.35 -14.19
N ILE A 140 19.22 -19.58 -13.97
CA ILE A 140 18.65 -20.91 -13.69
C ILE A 140 18.75 -21.80 -14.92
N ASN A 141 18.36 -21.30 -16.10
CA ASN A 141 18.42 -22.07 -17.35
C ASN A 141 19.85 -22.31 -17.84
N PHE A 142 20.81 -21.45 -17.51
CA PHE A 142 22.21 -21.56 -17.93
C PHE A 142 23.05 -22.55 -17.09
N ARG A 143 22.45 -23.29 -16.14
CA ARG A 143 23.15 -24.30 -15.30
C ARG A 143 24.42 -23.80 -14.58
N VAL A 144 24.39 -22.63 -13.93
CA VAL A 144 25.54 -22.15 -13.10
C VAL A 144 25.26 -22.22 -11.59
N LEU A 145 24.01 -22.43 -11.17
CA LEU A 145 23.68 -22.77 -9.78
C LEU A 145 23.00 -24.13 -9.67
N SER A 146 23.76 -25.21 -9.85
CA SER A 146 23.37 -26.52 -9.35
C SER A 146 23.55 -26.55 -7.83
N GLY A 147 22.56 -26.04 -7.08
CA GLY A 147 22.53 -26.16 -5.62
C GLY A 147 21.69 -25.12 -4.89
N ASN A 148 21.45 -25.38 -3.59
CA ASN A 148 20.66 -24.58 -2.63
C ASN A 148 21.05 -23.07 -2.54
N ALA A 149 22.11 -22.64 -3.22
CA ALA A 149 22.51 -21.24 -3.33
C ALA A 149 21.55 -20.38 -4.17
N ALA A 150 20.77 -20.97 -5.10
CA ALA A 150 19.80 -20.22 -5.91
C ALA A 150 18.64 -19.65 -5.07
N SER A 151 18.22 -20.38 -4.02
CA SER A 151 17.20 -19.94 -3.06
C SER A 151 17.63 -18.69 -2.26
N PHE A 152 18.92 -18.56 -1.92
CA PHE A 152 19.42 -17.44 -1.10
C PHE A 152 19.59 -16.13 -1.87
N LEU A 153 19.75 -16.17 -3.19
CA LEU A 153 19.91 -14.96 -4.01
C LEU A 153 18.57 -14.28 -4.35
N SER A 154 17.45 -15.01 -4.23
CA SER A 154 16.10 -14.52 -4.57
C SER A 154 15.68 -13.17 -3.93
N PRO A 155 16.06 -12.83 -2.67
CA PRO A 155 15.61 -11.56 -2.06
C PRO A 155 16.33 -10.33 -2.60
N ILE A 156 17.59 -10.46 -3.04
CA ILE A 156 18.43 -9.34 -3.52
C ILE A 156 17.85 -8.75 -4.80
N PHE A 157 17.25 -9.59 -5.64
CA PHE A 157 16.69 -9.21 -6.94
C PHE A 157 15.36 -8.45 -6.84
N ILE A 158 14.71 -8.44 -5.68
CA ILE A 158 13.48 -7.66 -5.45
C ILE A 158 13.80 -6.16 -5.21
N LEU A 159 15.05 -5.86 -4.80
CA LEU A 159 15.48 -4.51 -4.40
C LEU A 159 15.25 -3.43 -5.48
N PRO A 160 15.57 -3.63 -6.78
CA PRO A 160 15.34 -2.61 -7.81
C PRO A 160 13.86 -2.22 -7.94
N GLY A 161 12.97 -3.21 -7.88
CA GLY A 161 11.51 -2.99 -7.86
C GLY A 161 11.05 -2.20 -6.64
N LEU A 162 11.59 -2.53 -5.45
CA LEU A 162 11.29 -1.79 -4.21
C LEU A 162 11.76 -0.33 -4.28
N PHE A 163 12.94 -0.07 -4.81
CA PHE A 163 13.43 1.30 -4.99
C PHE A 163 12.60 2.08 -6.03
N ALA A 164 12.16 1.43 -7.11
CA ALA A 164 11.23 2.05 -8.05
C ALA A 164 9.89 2.38 -7.36
N PHE A 165 9.34 1.45 -6.58
CA PHE A 165 8.13 1.66 -5.81
C PHE A 165 8.26 2.87 -4.87
N VAL A 166 9.34 2.95 -4.10
CA VAL A 166 9.64 4.07 -3.19
C VAL A 166 9.71 5.41 -3.95
N ARG A 167 10.40 5.46 -5.09
CA ARG A 167 10.58 6.68 -5.89
C ARG A 167 9.26 7.22 -6.45
N TYR A 168 8.35 6.35 -6.89
CA TYR A 168 7.08 6.76 -7.49
C TYR A 168 5.90 6.73 -6.51
N PHE A 169 6.18 6.43 -5.23
CA PHE A 169 5.15 6.23 -4.22
C PHE A 169 4.24 7.46 -4.05
N ASN A 170 4.85 8.65 -4.01
CA ASN A 170 4.18 9.90 -3.69
C ASN A 170 3.41 10.51 -4.87
N SER A 171 3.46 9.89 -6.05
CA SER A 171 2.83 10.44 -7.26
C SER A 171 1.32 10.70 -7.14
N PRO A 172 0.49 9.89 -6.44
CA PRO A 172 -0.94 10.21 -6.27
C PRO A 172 -1.15 11.44 -5.39
N PHE A 173 -0.35 11.60 -4.33
CA PHE A 173 -0.41 12.75 -3.43
C PHE A 173 -0.05 14.05 -4.16
N ILE A 174 0.97 14.02 -5.02
CA ILE A 174 1.36 15.17 -5.85
C ILE A 174 0.27 15.50 -6.85
N MET A 175 -0.28 14.50 -7.54
CA MET A 175 -1.32 14.73 -8.55
C MET A 175 -2.55 15.39 -7.94
N VAL A 176 -2.92 14.99 -6.72
CA VAL A 176 -4.13 15.51 -6.08
C VAL A 176 -3.91 16.86 -5.41
N ASN A 177 -2.77 17.06 -4.75
CA ASN A 177 -2.48 18.28 -4.02
C ASN A 177 -2.07 19.43 -4.95
N GLU A 178 -1.35 19.12 -6.03
CA GLU A 178 -0.77 20.12 -6.94
C GLU A 178 -1.48 20.15 -8.30
N ASN A 179 -2.50 19.31 -8.51
CA ASN A 179 -3.29 19.21 -9.76
C ASN A 179 -2.43 19.00 -11.02
N LYS A 180 -1.29 18.32 -10.88
CA LYS A 180 -0.30 18.11 -11.94
C LYS A 180 -0.70 17.03 -12.93
N GLY A 181 -0.05 17.03 -14.10
CA GLY A 181 -0.18 15.96 -15.08
C GLY A 181 0.48 14.65 -14.60
N VAL A 182 0.09 13.51 -15.18
CA VAL A 182 0.56 12.17 -14.77
C VAL A 182 2.09 12.06 -14.77
N LEU A 183 2.73 12.43 -15.88
CA LEU A 183 4.19 12.33 -16.01
C LEU A 183 4.92 13.32 -15.10
N GLU A 184 4.35 14.50 -14.90
CA GLU A 184 4.88 15.53 -14.00
C GLU A 184 4.84 15.04 -12.55
N SER A 185 3.72 14.46 -12.12
CA SER A 185 3.58 13.86 -10.78
C SER A 185 4.58 12.73 -10.55
N LEU A 186 4.84 11.89 -11.55
CA LEU A 186 5.85 10.83 -11.46
C LEU A 186 7.28 11.41 -11.36
N LYS A 187 7.62 12.38 -12.22
CA LYS A 187 8.93 13.04 -12.22
C LYS A 187 9.19 13.75 -10.89
N GLN A 188 8.19 14.46 -10.37
CA GLN A 188 8.30 15.14 -9.10
C GLN A 188 8.38 14.16 -7.93
N SER A 189 7.60 13.08 -7.92
CA SER A 189 7.71 12.04 -6.88
C SER A 189 9.14 11.52 -6.78
N LYS A 190 9.74 11.19 -7.93
CA LYS A 190 11.13 10.74 -7.99
C LYS A 190 12.10 11.80 -7.45
N ASN A 191 11.87 13.08 -7.76
CA ASN A 191 12.73 14.17 -7.31
C ASN A 191 12.58 14.45 -5.80
N LEU A 192 11.36 14.40 -5.25
CA LEU A 192 11.09 14.62 -3.82
C LEU A 192 11.77 13.58 -2.94
N VAL A 193 11.85 12.34 -3.42
CA VAL A 193 12.43 11.22 -2.67
C VAL A 193 13.95 11.10 -2.90
N LYS A 194 14.52 11.83 -3.86
CA LYS A 194 15.96 11.79 -4.17
C LYS A 194 16.78 12.19 -2.93
N LYS A 195 17.76 11.36 -2.54
CA LYS A 195 18.55 11.48 -1.29
C LYS A 195 17.76 11.25 0.01
N ARG A 196 16.48 10.85 -0.08
CA ARG A 196 15.58 10.56 1.05
C ARG A 196 14.85 9.22 0.85
N GLU A 197 15.42 8.33 0.02
CA GLU A 197 14.87 7.02 -0.31
C GLU A 197 14.75 6.14 0.94
N PHE A 198 15.80 6.11 1.79
CA PHE A 198 15.84 5.25 2.96
C PHE A 198 14.81 5.63 4.05
N PRO A 199 14.64 6.92 4.42
CA PRO A 199 13.53 7.32 5.28
C PRO A 199 12.15 6.93 4.73
N MET A 200 11.93 7.06 3.42
CA MET A 200 10.68 6.65 2.79
C MET A 200 10.49 5.12 2.83
N PHE A 201 11.54 4.38 2.49
CA PHE A 201 11.55 2.91 2.55
C PHE A 201 11.28 2.41 3.97
N SER A 202 11.97 2.95 4.98
CA SER A 202 11.77 2.54 6.38
C SER A 202 10.38 2.88 6.92
N MET A 203 9.73 3.94 6.42
CA MET A 203 8.31 4.20 6.69
C MET A 203 7.43 3.08 6.15
N LEU A 204 7.61 2.70 4.87
CA LEU A 204 6.80 1.66 4.22
C LEU A 204 7.06 0.28 4.81
N ALA A 205 8.32 -0.05 5.09
CA ALA A 205 8.75 -1.30 5.70
C ALA A 205 8.15 -1.51 7.09
N TYR A 206 8.04 -0.45 7.89
CA TYR A 206 7.38 -0.53 9.20
C TYR A 206 5.94 -1.03 9.09
N PHE A 207 5.17 -0.56 8.11
CA PHE A 207 3.79 -0.99 7.92
C PHE A 207 3.69 -2.39 7.34
N MET A 208 4.58 -2.77 6.41
CA MET A 208 4.66 -4.16 5.94
C MET A 208 4.95 -5.13 7.08
N LEU A 209 5.88 -4.79 7.98
CA LEU A 209 6.18 -5.59 9.16
C LEU A 209 5.01 -5.63 10.14
N LEU A 210 4.25 -4.56 10.27
CA LEU A 210 3.08 -4.51 11.14
C LEU A 210 1.94 -5.39 10.62
N GLU A 211 1.67 -5.39 9.32
CA GLU A 211 0.69 -6.28 8.68
C GLU A 211 1.11 -7.76 8.80
N PHE A 212 2.40 -8.04 8.59
CA PHE A 212 2.96 -9.38 8.78
C PHE A 212 2.82 -9.83 10.23
N ALA A 213 3.26 -9.02 11.20
CA ALA A 213 3.14 -9.34 12.62
C ALA A 213 1.68 -9.55 13.05
N ALA A 214 0.75 -8.73 12.56
CA ALA A 214 -0.67 -8.91 12.84
C ALA A 214 -1.19 -10.25 12.32
N THR A 215 -0.83 -10.64 11.10
CA THR A 215 -1.24 -11.92 10.52
C THR A 215 -0.69 -13.10 11.33
N TRP A 216 0.58 -13.04 11.73
CA TRP A 216 1.22 -14.08 12.54
C TRP A 216 0.61 -14.21 13.93
N ILE A 217 0.40 -13.07 14.62
CA ILE A 217 -0.22 -13.05 15.95
C ILE A 217 -1.62 -13.67 15.90
N LEU A 218 -2.42 -13.30 14.89
CA LEU A 218 -3.77 -13.84 14.72
C LEU A 218 -3.80 -15.34 14.37
N GLY A 219 -2.76 -15.83 13.68
CA GLY A 219 -2.62 -17.26 13.40
C GLY A 219 -2.21 -18.10 14.62
N ILE A 220 -1.64 -17.49 15.67
CA ILE A 220 -1.31 -18.19 16.94
C ILE A 220 -2.56 -18.36 17.81
N PHE A 221 -3.53 -17.46 17.70
CA PHE A 221 -4.79 -17.60 18.40
C PHE A 221 -5.61 -18.70 17.74
N ASP A 222 -5.85 -19.80 18.47
CA ASP A 222 -6.80 -20.87 18.11
C ASP A 222 -8.26 -20.39 18.27
N ALA A 223 -8.55 -19.24 17.69
CA ALA A 223 -9.89 -18.70 17.60
C ALA A 223 -10.63 -19.42 16.47
N SER A 224 -11.97 -19.49 16.56
CA SER A 224 -12.76 -20.01 15.45
C SER A 224 -12.39 -19.30 14.13
N PRO A 225 -12.41 -20.01 12.99
CA PRO A 225 -12.02 -19.44 11.69
C PRO A 225 -12.75 -18.13 11.35
N VAL A 226 -14.03 -18.02 11.75
CA VAL A 226 -14.85 -16.83 11.54
C VAL A 226 -14.34 -15.65 12.38
N ILE A 227 -14.00 -15.87 13.64
CA ILE A 227 -13.47 -14.82 14.52
C ILE A 227 -12.09 -14.36 14.02
N SER A 228 -11.22 -15.28 13.61
CA SER A 228 -9.91 -14.95 13.05
C SER A 228 -10.03 -14.11 11.77
N LEU A 229 -10.98 -14.45 10.89
CA LEU A 229 -11.27 -13.65 9.70
C LEU A 229 -11.74 -12.24 10.06
N ILE A 230 -12.71 -12.09 10.95
CA ILE A 230 -13.22 -10.76 11.36
C ILE A 230 -12.10 -9.92 11.98
N LEU A 231 -11.29 -10.53 12.86
CA LEU A 231 -10.23 -9.84 13.57
C LEU A 231 -9.10 -9.42 12.62
N SER A 232 -8.72 -10.28 11.67
CA SER A 232 -7.72 -9.94 10.64
C SER A 232 -8.17 -8.77 9.76
N GLN A 233 -9.43 -8.73 9.36
CA GLN A 233 -9.98 -7.62 8.58
C GLN A 233 -10.03 -6.32 9.41
N ALA A 234 -10.46 -6.40 10.67
CA ALA A 234 -10.53 -5.23 11.54
C ALA A 234 -9.13 -4.64 11.83
N VAL A 235 -8.15 -5.50 12.16
CA VAL A 235 -6.76 -5.10 12.41
C VAL A 235 -6.12 -4.58 11.13
N GLY A 236 -6.31 -5.26 10.00
CA GLY A 236 -5.82 -4.82 8.70
C GLY A 236 -6.34 -3.43 8.32
N LEU A 237 -7.63 -3.16 8.53
CA LEU A 237 -8.21 -1.85 8.25
C LEU A 237 -7.65 -0.75 9.16
N ALA A 238 -7.46 -1.05 10.45
CA ALA A 238 -6.84 -0.12 11.40
C ALA A 238 -5.39 0.22 11.02
N ILE A 239 -4.60 -0.80 10.64
CA ILE A 239 -3.25 -0.61 10.13
C ILE A 239 -3.27 0.22 8.85
N LYS A 240 -4.23 -0.02 7.95
CA LYS A 240 -4.35 0.71 6.69
C LYS A 240 -4.68 2.18 6.88
N ALA A 241 -5.60 2.52 7.79
CA ALA A 241 -5.89 3.91 8.13
C ALA A 241 -4.65 4.62 8.70
N TYR A 242 -3.91 3.93 9.58
CA TYR A 242 -2.66 4.45 10.14
C TYR A 242 -1.55 4.60 9.10
N TYR A 243 -1.45 3.65 8.17
CA TYR A 243 -0.56 3.70 7.03
C TYR A 243 -0.86 4.92 6.17
N ASN A 244 -2.11 5.09 5.72
CA ASN A 244 -2.51 6.14 4.80
C ASN A 244 -2.20 7.55 5.35
N ILE A 245 -2.51 7.82 6.62
CA ILE A 245 -2.20 9.12 7.23
C ILE A 245 -0.69 9.32 7.44
N SER A 246 0.06 8.25 7.73
CA SER A 246 1.51 8.34 7.94
C SER A 246 2.25 8.61 6.64
N VAL A 247 1.84 7.99 5.53
CA VAL A 247 2.43 8.27 4.22
C VAL A 247 1.99 9.64 3.67
N ALA A 248 0.77 10.09 3.97
CA ALA A 248 0.37 11.47 3.67
C ALA A 248 1.23 12.49 4.42
N GLY A 249 1.51 12.24 5.70
CA GLY A 249 2.43 13.07 6.48
C GLY A 249 3.87 13.05 5.96
N MET A 250 4.33 11.89 5.49
CA MET A 250 5.62 11.76 4.84
C MET A 250 5.69 12.57 3.55
N TYR A 251 4.63 12.54 2.73
CA TYR A 251 4.51 13.42 1.56
C TYR A 251 4.55 14.90 1.94
N CYS A 252 3.78 15.32 2.96
CA CYS A 252 3.75 16.71 3.42
C CYS A 252 5.13 17.19 3.88
N ASN A 253 5.87 16.33 4.57
CA ASN A 253 7.22 16.64 5.02
C ASN A 253 8.24 16.70 3.87
N LEU A 254 8.19 15.74 2.95
CA LEU A 254 9.06 15.72 1.77
C LEU A 254 8.83 16.94 0.88
N SER A 255 7.58 17.41 0.80
CA SER A 255 7.18 18.57 -0.02
C SER A 255 7.31 19.90 0.71
N ASN A 256 7.85 19.91 1.94
CA ASN A 256 7.95 21.08 2.82
C ASN A 256 6.61 21.80 3.08
N ILE A 257 5.48 21.09 3.00
CA ILE A 257 4.14 21.59 3.35
C ILE A 257 4.02 21.64 4.89
N ASP A 258 4.54 20.62 5.55
CA ASP A 258 4.58 20.51 7.01
C ASP A 258 5.93 19.94 7.46
N THR A 259 6.82 20.83 7.88
CA THR A 259 8.13 20.47 8.40
C THR A 259 8.03 20.18 9.90
N ILE A 260 8.01 18.90 10.28
CA ILE A 260 8.10 18.54 11.69
C ILE A 260 9.49 18.91 12.21
N ASN A 261 9.55 19.82 13.18
CA ASN A 261 10.77 20.10 13.91
C ASN A 261 10.83 19.21 15.17
N VAL A 262 12.03 18.80 15.60
CA VAL A 262 12.19 17.90 16.76
C VAL A 262 11.65 18.54 18.05
N GLU A 263 11.63 19.88 18.10
CA GLU A 263 11.15 20.71 19.20
C GLU A 263 9.61 20.72 19.35
N ASP A 264 8.85 20.41 18.30
CA ASP A 264 7.37 20.42 18.34
C ASP A 264 6.79 19.29 19.21
N ILE A 265 7.63 18.33 19.63
CA ILE A 265 7.21 17.15 20.39
C ILE A 265 7.70 17.20 21.85
N THR A 266 8.72 18.00 22.17
CA THR A 266 9.14 18.25 23.56
C THR A 266 8.20 19.21 24.29
N ARG A 267 7.46 20.05 23.54
CA ARG A 267 6.30 20.77 24.09
C ARG A 267 5.11 19.83 24.25
N ASN A 268 5.06 19.14 25.39
CA ASN A 268 3.84 18.59 25.99
C ASN A 268 2.87 19.72 26.41
N ASN A 269 2.54 20.65 25.51
CA ASN A 269 1.46 21.58 25.80
C ASN A 269 0.15 20.91 25.39
N PRO A 270 -0.75 20.57 26.33
CA PRO A 270 -2.13 20.32 25.96
C PRO A 270 -2.67 21.54 25.20
N PRO A 271 -3.59 21.37 24.24
CA PRO A 271 -4.21 22.51 23.58
C PRO A 271 -4.76 23.46 24.66
N GLN A 272 -4.31 24.72 24.62
CA GLN A 272 -5.03 25.77 25.33
C GLN A 272 -6.39 25.90 24.64
N ILE A 273 -7.41 25.85 25.50
CA ILE A 273 -8.86 25.75 25.28
C ILE A 273 -9.35 26.44 24.01
#